data_AF-A0A1J1I449-F1
#
_entry.id   AF-A0A1J1I449-F1
#
_cell.length_a   1.000
_cell.length_b   1.000
_cell.length_c   1.000
_cell.angle_alpha   90.00
_cell.angle_beta   90.00
_cell.angle_gamma   90.00
#
_symmetry.space_group_name_H-M   'P 1'
#
loop_
_entity.id
_entity.type
_entity.pdbx_description
1 polymer ?
#
loop_
_entity_poly.entity_id
_entity_poly.type
_entity_poly.pdbx_seq_one_letter_code
_entity_poly.pdbx_strand_id
1 'polypeptide(L)'
;MQYRRLTLFNKLSLLATLLITVYATKAQAEECGHEELNKCSKSLQALKSATDLSFAPKREELAELCPDLEAGLRCIRSYTRRCMTLPQRQQFMKIYKGTDDVIRDLCREGDYQNEFLKHAACLRTVKPQHKKCEEKYQETMLSLKTPRVNQTMQNEQQTEQNTNDDVRKFIP
;
A
#
# COMPACT_ATOMS: atom_id res chain seq x y z
N MET A 1 59.33 -20.76 -24.75
CA MET A 1 58.33 -19.67 -24.90
C MET A 1 56.87 -20.07 -24.60
N GLN A 2 56.53 -21.37 -24.48
CA GLN A 2 55.13 -21.80 -24.23
C GLN A 2 54.62 -21.53 -22.80
N TYR A 3 55.49 -21.67 -21.78
CA TYR A 3 55.12 -21.48 -20.37
C TYR A 3 54.62 -20.06 -20.03
N ARG A 4 55.21 -19.04 -20.68
CA ARG A 4 54.88 -17.62 -20.48
C ARG A 4 53.49 -17.25 -21.01
N ARG A 5 53.02 -17.92 -22.07
CA ARG A 5 51.66 -17.75 -22.60
C ARG A 5 50.63 -18.38 -21.67
N LEU A 6 50.91 -19.57 -21.12
CA LEU A 6 50.02 -20.25 -20.19
C LEU A 6 49.80 -19.46 -18.90
N THR A 7 50.86 -18.85 -18.35
CA THR A 7 50.74 -17.96 -17.18
C THR A 7 49.96 -16.68 -17.48
N LEU A 8 50.01 -16.17 -18.72
CA LEU A 8 49.25 -14.98 -19.12
C LEU A 8 47.76 -15.27 -19.24
N PHE A 9 47.40 -16.41 -19.87
CA PHE A 9 46.01 -16.86 -19.96
C PHE A 9 45.41 -17.12 -18.58
N ASN A 10 46.17 -17.72 -17.66
CA ASN A 10 45.70 -17.98 -16.30
C ASN A 10 45.46 -16.67 -15.51
N LYS A 11 46.34 -15.67 -15.66
CA LYS A 11 46.14 -14.35 -15.04
C LYS A 11 44.96 -13.58 -15.64
N LEU A 12 44.75 -13.66 -16.96
CA LEU A 12 43.59 -13.07 -17.63
C LEU A 12 42.27 -13.74 -17.20
N SER A 13 42.27 -15.06 -17.03
CA SER A 13 41.12 -15.82 -16.53
C SER A 13 40.78 -15.43 -15.08
N LEU A 14 41.78 -15.36 -14.20
CA LEU A 14 41.58 -14.92 -12.81
C LEU A 14 41.03 -13.49 -12.73
N LEU A 15 41.58 -12.55 -13.52
CA LEU A 15 41.08 -11.18 -13.57
C LEU A 15 39.64 -11.10 -14.09
N ALA A 16 39.29 -11.88 -15.12
CA ALA A 16 37.93 -11.95 -15.63
C ALA A 16 36.96 -12.49 -14.56
N THR A 17 37.33 -13.57 -13.86
CA THR A 17 36.48 -14.11 -12.78
C THR A 17 36.29 -13.13 -11.61
N LEU A 18 37.32 -12.37 -11.27
CA LEU A 18 37.27 -11.38 -10.19
C LEU A 18 36.42 -10.16 -10.59
N LEU A 19 36.49 -9.74 -11.85
CA LEU A 19 35.59 -8.70 -12.37
C LEU A 19 34.14 -9.18 -12.40
N ILE A 20 33.85 -10.36 -12.94
CA ILE A 20 32.49 -10.90 -13.01
C ILE A 20 31.85 -11.03 -11.62
N THR A 21 32.60 -11.49 -10.61
CA THR A 21 32.11 -11.60 -9.22
C THR A 21 31.86 -10.24 -8.58
N VAL A 22 32.71 -9.23 -8.83
CA VAL A 22 32.49 -7.85 -8.38
C VAL A 22 31.27 -7.20 -9.05
N TYR A 23 31.04 -7.47 -10.34
CA TYR A 23 29.83 -6.98 -11.03
C TYR A 23 28.56 -7.69 -10.55
N ALA A 24 28.60 -9.00 -10.27
CA ALA A 24 27.46 -9.76 -9.78
C ALA A 24 27.07 -9.40 -8.33
N THR A 25 28.04 -9.06 -7.47
CA THR A 25 27.77 -8.66 -6.07
C THR A 25 27.09 -7.29 -5.95
N LYS A 26 27.17 -6.43 -6.98
CA LYS A 26 26.40 -5.18 -7.06
C LYS A 26 24.94 -5.36 -7.50
N ALA A 27 24.57 -6.58 -7.89
CA ALA A 27 23.25 -6.90 -8.44
C ALA A 27 22.36 -7.68 -7.46
N GLN A 28 22.50 -7.49 -6.14
CA GLN A 28 21.32 -7.58 -5.28
C GLN A 28 20.46 -6.34 -5.52
N ALA A 29 19.88 -6.26 -6.72
CA ALA A 29 18.75 -5.40 -6.95
C ALA A 29 17.61 -5.98 -6.11
N GLU A 30 17.37 -5.40 -4.94
CA GLU A 30 16.14 -5.69 -4.21
C GLU A 30 14.96 -5.42 -5.13
N GLU A 31 14.08 -6.39 -5.27
CA GLU A 31 12.98 -6.37 -6.23
C GLU A 31 11.86 -5.43 -5.74
N CYS A 32 12.08 -4.13 -5.93
CA CYS A 32 11.19 -3.04 -5.54
C CYS A 32 9.95 -2.91 -6.45
N GLY A 33 9.23 -4.02 -6.62
CA GLY A 33 8.03 -4.11 -7.44
C GLY A 33 6.74 -3.89 -6.67
N HIS A 34 5.67 -3.57 -7.40
CA HIS A 34 4.31 -3.52 -6.87
C HIS A 34 3.88 -4.83 -6.21
N GLU A 35 4.45 -5.96 -6.65
CA GLU A 35 4.16 -7.27 -6.06
C GLU A 35 4.60 -7.38 -4.60
N GLU A 36 5.76 -6.80 -4.24
CA GLU A 36 6.26 -6.83 -2.87
C GLU A 36 5.35 -6.01 -1.93
N LEU A 37 4.96 -4.81 -2.37
CA LEU A 37 4.02 -3.98 -1.63
C LEU A 37 2.65 -4.68 -1.50
N ASN A 38 2.19 -5.36 -2.55
CA ASN A 38 0.95 -6.14 -2.52
C ASN A 38 1.04 -7.32 -1.55
N LYS A 39 2.20 -7.98 -1.43
CA LYS A 39 2.43 -9.03 -0.42
C LYS A 39 2.29 -8.45 0.99
N CYS A 40 2.87 -7.28 1.26
CA CYS A 40 2.72 -6.62 2.56
C CYS A 40 1.26 -6.24 2.88
N SER A 41 0.49 -5.83 1.87
CA SER A 41 -0.88 -5.39 2.08
C SER A 41 -1.88 -6.53 2.24
N LYS A 42 -1.52 -7.80 1.99
CA LYS A 42 -2.45 -8.94 2.14
C LYS A 42 -3.08 -9.03 3.53
N SER A 43 -2.28 -8.90 4.59
CA SER A 43 -2.78 -8.92 5.98
C SER A 43 -3.69 -7.72 6.29
N LEU A 44 -3.48 -6.58 5.61
CA LEU A 44 -4.34 -5.40 5.73
C LEU A 44 -5.59 -5.51 4.85
N GLN A 45 -5.53 -6.21 3.73
CA GLN A 45 -6.69 -6.50 2.89
C GLN A 45 -7.63 -7.49 3.59
N ALA A 46 -7.09 -8.39 4.41
CA ALA A 46 -7.89 -9.21 5.31
C ALA A 46 -8.76 -8.36 6.26
N LEU A 47 -8.37 -7.12 6.62
CA LEU A 47 -9.25 -6.21 7.36
C LEU A 47 -10.44 -5.70 6.56
N LYS A 48 -10.28 -5.55 5.23
CA LYS A 48 -11.36 -5.14 4.34
C LYS A 48 -12.32 -6.29 4.06
N SER A 49 -11.79 -7.49 3.84
CA SER A 49 -12.61 -8.68 3.53
C SER A 49 -13.18 -9.35 4.78
N ALA A 50 -12.45 -9.35 5.90
CA ALA A 50 -12.98 -9.61 7.23
C ALA A 50 -13.77 -8.36 7.65
N THR A 51 -14.97 -8.25 7.10
CA THR A 51 -15.97 -7.23 7.39
C THR A 51 -16.24 -7.06 8.91
N ASP A 52 -15.75 -7.97 9.76
CA ASP A 52 -15.80 -7.93 11.22
C ASP A 52 -14.75 -7.03 11.89
N LEU A 53 -13.54 -6.87 11.33
CA LEU A 53 -12.53 -6.04 12.02
C LEU A 53 -12.76 -4.53 11.84
N SER A 54 -13.28 -4.12 10.68
CA SER A 54 -13.64 -2.74 10.39
C SER A 54 -14.74 -2.20 11.32
N PHE A 55 -15.53 -3.10 11.94
CA PHE A 55 -16.74 -2.72 12.66
C PHE A 55 -16.94 -3.33 14.05
N ALA A 56 -16.08 -4.23 14.55
CA ALA A 56 -15.93 -4.57 15.97
C ALA A 56 -15.39 -5.99 16.17
N PRO A 57 -14.06 -6.15 16.26
CA PRO A 57 -13.51 -7.34 16.87
C PRO A 57 -13.88 -7.41 18.35
N LYS A 58 -14.15 -8.62 18.85
CA LYS A 58 -14.06 -8.88 20.29
C LYS A 58 -12.58 -8.84 20.72
N ARG A 59 -12.33 -8.81 22.03
CA ARG A 59 -10.96 -8.75 22.56
C ARG A 59 -10.12 -9.96 22.11
N GLU A 60 -10.75 -11.12 22.07
CA GLU A 60 -10.14 -12.38 21.65
C GLU A 60 -9.79 -12.35 20.15
N GLU A 61 -10.69 -11.80 19.33
CA GLU A 61 -10.47 -11.64 17.89
C GLU A 61 -9.32 -10.65 17.62
N LEU A 62 -9.21 -9.55 18.38
CA LEU A 62 -8.05 -8.66 18.30
C LEU A 62 -6.74 -9.37 18.60
N ALA A 63 -6.70 -10.24 19.61
CA ALA A 63 -5.49 -10.97 19.99
C ALA A 63 -4.98 -11.87 18.86
N GLU A 64 -5.89 -12.47 18.08
CA GLU A 64 -5.54 -13.30 16.93
C GLU A 64 -5.07 -12.47 15.72
N LEU A 65 -5.70 -11.32 15.48
CA LEU A 65 -5.46 -10.53 14.26
C LEU A 65 -4.28 -9.57 14.37
N CYS A 66 -4.04 -9.00 15.55
CA CYS A 66 -3.00 -7.98 15.74
C CYS A 66 -1.58 -8.41 15.32
N PRO A 67 -1.11 -9.65 15.57
CA PRO A 67 0.19 -10.10 15.08
C PRO A 67 0.36 -9.94 13.57
N ASP A 68 -0.66 -10.30 12.78
CA ASP A 68 -0.64 -10.22 11.32
C ASP A 68 -0.70 -8.77 10.82
N LEU A 69 -1.50 -7.93 11.48
CA LEU A 69 -1.62 -6.52 11.14
C LEU A 69 -0.31 -5.78 11.38
N GLU A 70 0.28 -5.97 12.55
CA GLU A 70 1.56 -5.36 12.86
C GLU A 70 2.68 -5.87 11.95
N ALA A 71 2.64 -7.16 11.57
CA ALA A 71 3.57 -7.72 10.59
C ALA A 71 3.42 -7.03 9.23
N GLY A 72 2.19 -6.84 8.75
CA GLY A 72 1.90 -6.06 7.55
C GLY A 72 2.43 -4.62 7.64
N LEU A 73 2.21 -3.94 8.77
CA LEU A 73 2.74 -2.59 9.01
C LEU A 73 4.28 -2.54 8.97
N ARG A 74 4.94 -3.53 9.61
CA ARG A 74 6.41 -3.65 9.57
C ARG A 74 6.92 -3.89 8.15
N CYS A 75 6.23 -4.72 7.37
CA CYS A 75 6.54 -4.99 5.97
C CYS A 75 6.49 -3.71 5.13
N ILE A 76 5.40 -2.94 5.20
CA ILE A 76 5.25 -1.67 4.48
C ILE A 76 6.30 -0.64 4.91
N ARG A 77 6.60 -0.55 6.21
CA ARG A 77 7.69 0.33 6.70
C ARG A 77 9.06 -0.11 6.19
N SER A 78 9.31 -1.39 5.99
CA SER A 78 10.55 -1.90 5.39
C SER A 78 10.60 -1.55 3.89
N TYR A 79 9.55 -1.88 3.14
CA TYR A 79 9.42 -1.56 1.72
C TYR A 79 9.62 -0.08 1.44
N THR A 80 8.91 0.79 2.15
CA THR A 80 9.01 2.26 1.96
C THR A 80 10.39 2.82 2.31
N ARG A 81 11.19 2.13 3.14
CA ARG A 81 12.57 2.53 3.44
C ARG A 81 13.56 2.11 2.36
N ARG A 82 13.34 0.94 1.75
CA ARG A 82 14.24 0.34 0.76
C ARG A 82 13.94 0.81 -0.66
N CYS A 83 12.66 0.94 -0.99
CA CYS A 83 12.17 1.06 -2.36
C CYS A 83 11.64 2.45 -2.74
N MET A 84 11.58 3.40 -1.80
CA MET A 84 11.11 4.75 -2.07
C MET A 84 12.16 5.81 -1.76
N THR A 85 12.21 6.84 -2.58
CA THR A 85 12.91 8.09 -2.25
C THR A 85 12.23 8.80 -1.08
N LEU A 86 12.94 9.73 -0.43
CA LEU A 86 12.39 10.49 0.69
C LEU A 86 11.07 11.22 0.35
N PRO A 87 10.92 11.92 -0.80
CA PRO A 87 9.66 12.55 -1.16
C PRO A 87 8.52 11.55 -1.40
N GLN A 88 8.79 10.43 -2.10
CA GLN A 88 7.80 9.37 -2.33
C GLN A 88 7.33 8.76 -1.02
N ARG A 89 8.27 8.48 -0.12
CA ARG A 89 7.97 7.95 1.22
C ARG A 89 7.14 8.93 2.04
N GLN A 90 7.45 10.23 2.01
CA GLN A 90 6.65 11.25 2.70
C GLN A 90 5.22 11.30 2.16
N GLN A 91 5.04 11.28 0.84
CA GLN A 91 3.71 11.26 0.23
C GLN A 91 2.94 9.98 0.57
N PHE A 92 3.60 8.83 0.53
CA PHE A 92 3.02 7.56 0.94
C PHE A 92 2.60 7.59 2.43
N MET A 93 3.44 8.14 3.31
CA MET A 93 3.12 8.19 4.73
C MET A 93 1.93 9.10 5.05
N LYS A 94 1.64 10.12 4.24
CA LYS A 94 0.42 10.94 4.41
C LYS A 94 -0.87 10.12 4.29
N ILE A 95 -0.92 9.20 3.33
CA ILE A 95 -2.10 8.34 3.13
C ILE A 95 -2.10 7.14 4.10
N TYR A 96 -0.92 6.69 4.52
CA TYR A 96 -0.76 5.48 5.30
C TYR A 96 -0.85 5.69 6.81
N LYS A 97 -0.51 6.89 7.30
CA LYS A 97 -0.41 7.21 8.73
C LYS A 97 -1.68 6.88 9.52
N GLY A 98 -2.86 7.19 8.98
CA GLY A 98 -4.12 6.91 9.67
C GLY A 98 -4.31 5.42 9.96
N THR A 99 -3.98 4.55 9.01
CA THR A 99 -4.05 3.09 9.19
C THR A 99 -3.01 2.59 10.19
N ASP A 100 -1.78 3.10 10.13
CA ASP A 100 -0.71 2.75 11.09
C ASP A 100 -1.09 3.15 12.53
N ASP A 101 -1.64 4.35 12.71
CA ASP A 101 -2.08 4.85 14.01
C ASP A 101 -3.24 4.01 14.58
N VAL A 102 -4.29 3.76 13.79
CA VAL A 102 -5.46 2.97 14.24
C VAL A 102 -5.05 1.55 14.64
N ILE A 103 -4.26 0.87 13.82
CA ILE A 103 -3.83 -0.52 14.14
C ILE A 103 -2.95 -0.52 15.39
N ARG A 104 -1.99 0.40 15.51
CA ARG A 104 -1.12 0.48 16.68
C ARG A 104 -1.93 0.71 17.96
N ASP A 105 -2.88 1.64 17.92
CA ASP A 105 -3.63 2.04 19.11
C ASP A 105 -4.70 0.99 19.47
N LEU A 106 -5.25 0.28 18.49
CA LEU A 106 -6.20 -0.82 18.70
C LEU A 106 -5.52 -2.12 19.17
N CYS A 107 -4.31 -2.40 18.70
CA CYS A 107 -3.56 -3.61 19.04
C CYS A 107 -2.74 -3.52 20.32
N ARG A 108 -2.52 -2.31 20.83
CA ARG A 108 -1.90 -2.11 22.14
C ARG A 108 -2.98 -2.07 23.21
N GLU A 109 -2.83 -2.90 24.24
CA GLU A 109 -3.71 -2.83 25.41
C GLU A 109 -3.61 -1.45 26.06
N GLY A 110 -4.77 -0.84 26.36
CA GLY A 110 -4.85 0.50 26.93
C GLY A 110 -6.21 1.14 26.72
N ASP A 111 -6.32 2.42 27.07
CA ASP A 111 -7.59 3.15 27.10
C ASP A 111 -8.28 3.21 25.74
N TYR A 112 -7.52 3.39 24.66
CA TYR A 112 -8.07 3.42 23.31
C TYR A 112 -8.74 2.08 22.94
N GLN A 113 -8.03 0.97 23.14
CA GLN A 113 -8.57 -0.36 22.88
C GLN A 113 -9.82 -0.63 23.76
N ASN A 114 -9.76 -0.26 25.04
CA ASN A 114 -10.87 -0.48 25.97
C ASN A 114 -12.13 0.30 25.56
N GLU A 115 -11.99 1.59 25.25
CA GLU A 115 -13.12 2.42 24.80
C GLU A 115 -13.64 1.97 23.43
N PHE A 116 -12.75 1.55 22.52
CA PHE A 116 -13.16 0.97 21.24
C PHE A 116 -14.00 -0.31 21.47
N LEU A 117 -13.53 -1.24 22.29
CA LEU A 117 -14.22 -2.50 22.60
C LEU A 117 -15.59 -2.27 23.25
N LYS A 118 -15.68 -1.28 24.14
CA LYS A 118 -16.93 -0.84 24.78
C LYS A 118 -17.97 -0.33 23.77
N HIS A 119 -17.52 0.41 22.75
CA HIS A 119 -18.40 0.97 21.72
C HIS A 119 -18.50 0.13 20.44
N ALA A 120 -17.80 -0.99 20.38
CA ALA A 120 -17.74 -1.86 19.21
C ALA A 120 -19.14 -2.33 18.77
N ALA A 121 -20.04 -2.61 19.71
CA ALA A 121 -21.43 -2.97 19.39
C ALA A 121 -22.17 -1.90 18.57
N CYS A 122 -21.88 -0.61 18.77
CA CYS A 122 -22.45 0.48 17.99
C CYS A 122 -21.99 0.42 16.53
N LEU A 123 -20.69 0.19 16.30
CA LEU A 123 -20.12 0.07 14.96
C LEU A 123 -20.76 -1.11 14.17
N ARG A 124 -21.12 -2.21 14.83
CA ARG A 124 -21.87 -3.32 14.19
C ARG A 124 -23.23 -2.90 13.63
N THR A 125 -23.89 -1.90 14.21
CA THR A 125 -25.21 -1.43 13.74
C THR A 125 -25.12 -0.67 12.42
N VAL A 126 -24.03 0.06 12.19
CA VAL A 126 -23.82 0.88 10.98
C VAL A 126 -23.12 0.10 9.85
N LYS A 127 -22.47 -1.02 10.18
CA LYS A 127 -21.77 -1.91 9.24
C LYS A 127 -22.55 -2.21 7.94
N PRO A 128 -23.85 -2.56 7.96
CA PRO A 128 -24.59 -2.87 6.73
C PRO A 128 -24.73 -1.67 5.80
N GLN A 129 -24.92 -0.46 6.36
CA GLN A 129 -25.05 0.76 5.58
C GLN A 129 -23.69 1.18 5.01
N HIS A 130 -22.64 1.08 5.81
CA HIS A 130 -21.28 1.36 5.34
C HIS A 130 -20.86 0.44 4.19
N LYS A 131 -21.18 -0.85 4.25
CA LYS A 131 -20.90 -1.81 3.17
C LYS A 131 -21.52 -1.37 1.84
N LYS A 132 -22.78 -0.93 1.85
CA LYS A 132 -23.46 -0.41 0.66
C LYS A 132 -22.76 0.83 0.09
N CYS A 133 -22.31 1.73 0.96
CA CYS A 133 -21.57 2.92 0.56
C CYS A 133 -20.21 2.55 -0.06
N GLU A 134 -19.49 1.60 0.54
CA GLU A 134 -18.21 1.11 0.03
C GLU A 134 -18.38 0.45 -1.35
N GLU A 135 -19.36 -0.44 -1.51
CA GLU A 135 -19.66 -1.10 -2.78
C GLU A 135 -19.95 -0.07 -3.88
N LYS A 136 -20.86 0.89 -3.61
CA LYS A 136 -21.18 1.97 -4.54
C LYS A 136 -19.96 2.83 -4.89
N TYR A 137 -19.10 3.12 -3.92
CA TYR A 137 -17.86 3.85 -4.15
C TYR A 137 -16.94 3.06 -5.08
N GLN A 138 -16.72 1.76 -4.84
CA GLN A 138 -15.87 0.93 -5.70
C GLN A 138 -16.42 0.87 -7.13
N GLU A 139 -17.72 0.64 -7.30
CA GLU A 139 -18.39 0.65 -8.61
C GLU A 139 -18.19 1.98 -9.35
N THR A 140 -18.40 3.09 -8.64
CA THR A 140 -18.20 4.44 -9.20
C THR A 140 -16.75 4.63 -9.64
N MET A 141 -15.78 4.30 -8.78
CA MET A 141 -14.35 4.44 -9.11
C MET A 141 -13.91 3.55 -10.26
N LEU A 142 -14.50 2.37 -10.43
CA LEU A 142 -14.26 1.51 -11.59
C LEU A 142 -14.83 2.13 -12.86
N SER A 143 -16.05 2.69 -12.82
CA SER A 143 -16.66 3.36 -13.97
C SER A 143 -15.85 4.57 -14.48
N LEU A 144 -15.15 5.28 -13.59
CA LEU A 144 -14.30 6.42 -13.93
C LEU A 144 -12.96 6.02 -14.59
N LYS A 145 -12.48 4.79 -14.36
CA LYS A 145 -11.22 4.28 -14.93
C LYS A 145 -11.37 3.80 -16.37
N THR A 146 -12.59 3.59 -16.85
CA THR A 146 -12.86 3.26 -18.25
C THR A 146 -12.70 4.53 -19.09
N PRO A 147 -11.78 4.58 -20.07
CA PRO A 147 -11.71 5.73 -20.97
C PRO A 147 -13.06 5.91 -21.66
N ARG A 148 -13.62 7.13 -21.59
CA ARG A 148 -14.79 7.52 -22.39
C ARG A 148 -14.43 7.53 -23.87
N VAL A 149 -14.32 6.36 -24.48
CA VAL A 149 -14.33 6.21 -25.92
C VAL A 149 -15.80 6.36 -26.31
N ASN A 150 -16.13 7.48 -26.99
CA ASN A 150 -17.42 7.79 -27.66
C ASN A 150 -18.36 8.83 -27.01
N GLN A 151 -17.89 9.94 -26.44
CA GLN A 151 -18.77 11.12 -26.25
C GLN A 151 -18.12 12.50 -26.53
N THR A 152 -17.03 12.56 -27.28
CA THR A 152 -16.47 13.83 -27.77
C THR A 152 -16.61 13.94 -29.28
N MET A 153 -17.86 13.97 -29.74
CA MET A 153 -18.26 14.64 -30.97
C MET A 153 -19.70 15.11 -30.78
N GLN A 154 -19.92 16.15 -29.96
CA GLN A 154 -21.04 17.09 -30.15
C GLN A 154 -21.15 18.26 -29.15
N ASN A 155 -20.50 18.27 -27.98
CA ASN A 155 -20.69 19.37 -27.01
C ASN A 155 -19.44 20.23 -26.80
N GLU A 156 -18.99 20.94 -27.83
CA GLU A 156 -17.93 21.95 -27.75
C GLU A 156 -18.42 23.41 -27.61
N GLN A 157 -19.67 23.67 -27.22
CA GLN A 157 -20.16 25.08 -27.14
C GLN A 157 -20.95 25.49 -25.89
N GLN A 158 -20.99 24.72 -24.79
CA GLN A 158 -21.76 25.15 -23.60
C GLN A 158 -21.07 25.07 -22.23
N THR A 159 -19.77 24.78 -22.16
CA THR A 159 -19.08 24.61 -20.86
C THR A 159 -18.07 25.73 -20.58
N GLU A 160 -18.46 27.00 -20.73
CA GLU A 160 -17.66 28.13 -20.22
C GLU A 160 -18.39 29.01 -19.19
N GLN A 161 -19.63 28.68 -18.79
CA GLN A 161 -20.37 29.50 -17.81
C GLN A 161 -20.74 28.82 -16.49
N ASN A 162 -20.65 27.50 -16.35
CA ASN A 162 -21.10 26.79 -15.13
C ASN A 162 -19.98 26.35 -14.16
N THR A 163 -18.72 26.69 -14.44
CA THR A 163 -17.57 26.23 -13.62
C THR A 163 -17.29 27.08 -12.38
N ASN A 164 -18.08 28.12 -12.12
CA ASN A 164 -17.92 28.97 -10.94
C ASN A 164 -18.86 28.65 -9.77
N ASP A 165 -19.92 27.85 -9.98
CA ASP A 165 -20.88 27.53 -8.92
C ASP A 165 -20.59 26.22 -8.17
N ASP A 166 -19.90 25.25 -8.79
CA ASP A 166 -19.70 23.93 -8.18
C ASP A 166 -18.49 23.88 -7.21
N VAL A 167 -17.50 24.74 -7.42
CA VAL A 167 -16.30 24.81 -6.57
C VAL A 167 -16.61 25.41 -5.18
N ARG A 168 -17.67 26.22 -5.06
CA ARG A 168 -18.04 26.88 -3.80
C ARG A 168 -18.82 25.98 -2.83
N LYS A 169 -19.20 24.78 -3.25
CA LYS A 169 -20.04 23.87 -2.45
C LYS A 169 -19.26 22.84 -1.63
N PHE A 170 -17.94 22.77 -1.80
CA PHE A 170 -17.08 21.76 -1.19
C PHE A 170 -15.97 22.30 -0.28
N ILE A 171 -16.02 23.58 0.10
CA ILE A 171 -15.12 24.16 1.11
C ILE A 171 -16.00 24.83 2.17
N PRO A 172 -15.94 24.44 3.45
CA PRO A 172 -16.60 25.16 4.53
C PRO A 172 -16.03 26.58 4.71
#